data_AF-A0A443SSI8-F1
#
_entry.id   AF-A0A443SSI8-F1
#
_cell.length_a   1.000
_cell.length_b   1.000
_cell.length_c   1.000
_cell.angle_alpha   90.00
_cell.angle_beta   90.00
_cell.angle_gamma   90.00
#
_symmetry.space_group_name_H-M   'P 1'
#
loop_
_entity.id
_entity.type
_entity.pdbx_description
1 polymer ?
#
loop_
_entity_poly.entity_id
_entity_poly.type
_entity_poly.pdbx_seq_one_letter_code
_entity_poly.pdbx_strand_id
1 'polypeptide(L)'
;MGVASRTEYPEGANQLLHLFGFEKLFKFKEIYPGCKVTHFEQFKKASGIQFKEMLFFDDEERNIIDVSRLGVTAILVNPETGVTMKNVTDALAKHE
;
A
#
# COMPACT_ATOMS: atom_id res chain seq x y z
N MET A 1 -3.05 -8.04 4.76
CA MET A 1 -2.45 -7.05 3.83
C MET A 1 -3.55 -6.24 3.17
N GLY A 2 -3.24 -5.03 2.72
CA GLY A 2 -4.17 -4.18 1.98
C GLY A 2 -3.52 -3.58 0.73
N VAL A 3 -4.34 -3.08 -0.20
CA VAL A 3 -3.90 -2.41 -1.42
C VAL A 3 -4.54 -1.02 -1.51
N ALA A 4 -3.70 0.01 -1.69
CA ALA A 4 -4.13 1.39 -1.91
C ALA A 4 -3.75 1.79 -3.33
N SER A 5 -4.68 2.25 -4.15
CA SER A 5 -4.41 2.68 -5.52
C SER A 5 -5.23 3.90 -5.90
N ARG A 6 -4.58 4.88 -6.53
CA ARG A 6 -5.17 6.15 -6.98
C ARG A 6 -5.73 6.08 -8.42
N THR A 7 -5.86 4.87 -8.97
CA THR A 7 -6.29 4.68 -10.38
C THR A 7 -7.69 5.24 -10.63
N GLU A 8 -7.88 5.83 -11.81
CA GLU A 8 -9.20 6.20 -12.34
C GLU A 8 -9.98 5.01 -12.89
N TYR A 9 -9.36 3.82 -12.96
CA TYR A 9 -10.00 2.59 -13.40
C TYR A 9 -9.98 1.47 -12.33
N PRO A 10 -10.79 1.59 -11.26
CA PRO A 10 -10.85 0.58 -10.20
C PRO A 10 -11.29 -0.81 -10.67
N GLU A 11 -12.16 -0.89 -11.68
CA GLU A 11 -12.64 -2.17 -12.21
C GLU A 11 -11.50 -3.00 -12.79
N GLY A 12 -10.66 -2.41 -13.65
CA GLY A 12 -9.49 -3.09 -14.21
C GLY A 12 -8.49 -3.50 -13.14
N ALA A 13 -8.24 -2.66 -12.13
CA ALA A 13 -7.36 -3.01 -11.03
C ALA A 13 -7.89 -4.22 -10.24
N ASN A 14 -9.19 -4.27 -9.95
CA ASN A 14 -9.80 -5.42 -9.29
C ASN A 14 -9.78 -6.68 -10.17
N GLN A 15 -9.99 -6.54 -11.48
CA GLN A 15 -9.90 -7.65 -12.43
C GLN A 15 -8.49 -8.27 -12.44
N LEU A 16 -7.44 -7.45 -12.44
CA LEU A 16 -6.06 -7.95 -12.36
C LEU A 16 -5.80 -8.70 -11.04
N LEU A 17 -6.28 -8.17 -9.91
CA LEU A 17 -6.16 -8.87 -8.61
C LEU A 17 -6.85 -10.24 -8.63
N HIS A 18 -7.98 -10.36 -9.33
CA HIS A 18 -8.68 -11.62 -9.48
C HIS A 18 -7.92 -12.59 -10.39
N LEU A 19 -7.52 -12.15 -11.59
CA LEU A 19 -6.82 -12.97 -12.58
C LEU A 19 -5.48 -13.52 -12.07
N PHE A 20 -4.73 -12.74 -11.30
CA PHE A 20 -3.48 -13.18 -10.68
C PHE A 20 -3.67 -13.91 -9.35
N GLY A 21 -4.91 -14.11 -8.88
CA GLY A 21 -5.22 -14.84 -7.64
C GLY A 21 -4.86 -14.08 -6.35
N PHE A 22 -4.54 -12.79 -6.46
CA PHE A 22 -4.16 -11.92 -5.32
C PHE A 22 -5.35 -11.46 -4.49
N GLU A 23 -6.57 -11.69 -4.95
CA GLU A 23 -7.79 -11.35 -4.24
C GLU A 23 -7.83 -11.88 -2.80
N LYS A 24 -7.29 -13.10 -2.60
CA LYS A 24 -7.23 -13.76 -1.29
C LYS A 24 -6.12 -13.21 -0.38
N LEU A 25 -5.12 -12.54 -0.95
CA LEU A 25 -4.00 -11.96 -0.21
C LEU A 25 -4.36 -10.60 0.42
N PHE A 26 -5.20 -9.81 -0.25
CA PHE A 26 -5.55 -8.46 0.15
C PHE A 26 -6.96 -8.39 0.73
N LYS A 27 -7.05 -8.41 2.06
CA LYS A 27 -8.31 -8.27 2.81
C LYS A 27 -8.90 -6.86 2.70
N PHE A 28 -8.06 -5.83 2.65
CA PHE A 28 -8.48 -4.43 2.59
C PHE A 28 -8.11 -3.85 1.22
N LYS A 29 -9.06 -3.20 0.53
CA LYS A 29 -8.85 -2.65 -0.81
C LYS A 29 -9.41 -1.24 -0.86
N GLU A 30 -8.54 -0.26 -0.96
CA GLU A 30 -8.89 1.14 -1.21
C GLU A 30 -8.38 1.46 -2.62
N ILE A 31 -9.26 1.42 -3.63
CA ILE A 31 -8.89 1.60 -5.04
C ILE A 31 -9.82 2.63 -5.64
N TYR A 32 -9.40 3.89 -5.65
CA TYR A 32 -10.14 5.03 -6.18
C TYR A 32 -9.23 6.26 -6.30
N PRO A 33 -9.56 7.24 -7.17
CA PRO A 33 -8.82 8.49 -7.25
C PRO A 33 -8.83 9.26 -5.93
N GLY A 34 -7.72 9.91 -5.58
CA GLY A 34 -7.60 10.71 -4.37
C GLY A 34 -6.18 10.73 -3.83
N CYS A 35 -6.01 11.08 -2.56
CA CYS A 35 -4.73 11.01 -1.87
C CYS A 35 -4.59 9.72 -1.05
N LYS A 36 -3.37 9.19 -0.92
CA LYS A 36 -3.12 7.99 -0.11
C LYS A 36 -3.43 8.19 1.37
N VAL A 37 -3.45 9.43 1.86
CA VAL A 37 -3.86 9.73 3.24
C VAL A 37 -5.26 9.20 3.53
N THR A 38 -6.24 9.49 2.68
CA THR A 38 -7.62 8.98 2.84
C THR A 38 -7.68 7.46 2.79
N HIS A 39 -6.87 6.82 1.93
CA HIS A 39 -6.81 5.36 1.84
C HIS A 39 -6.29 4.76 3.16
N PHE A 40 -5.25 5.35 3.75
CA PHE A 40 -4.68 4.89 5.01
C PHE A 40 -5.62 5.12 6.19
N GLU A 41 -6.35 6.24 6.22
CA GLU A 41 -7.40 6.47 7.23
C GLU A 41 -8.47 5.36 7.21
N GLN A 42 -8.88 4.94 6.01
CA GLN A 42 -9.84 3.85 5.83
C GLN A 42 -9.26 2.50 6.27
N PHE A 43 -7.99 2.23 5.97
CA PHE A 43 -7.30 1.04 6.51
C PHE A 43 -7.26 1.04 8.03
N LYS A 44 -6.89 2.15 8.66
CA LYS A 44 -6.87 2.27 10.12
C LYS A 44 -8.26 2.02 10.72
N LYS A 45 -9.30 2.61 10.12
CA LYS A 45 -10.69 2.41 10.55
C LYS A 45 -11.14 0.96 10.41
N ALA A 46 -10.84 0.31 9.29
CA ALA A 46 -11.28 -1.06 9.01
C ALA A 46 -10.47 -2.14 9.75
N SER A 47 -9.18 -1.90 9.98
CA SER A 47 -8.27 -2.87 10.62
C SER A 47 -8.06 -2.64 12.11
N GLY A 48 -8.24 -1.42 12.61
CA GLY A 48 -7.91 -1.03 13.98
C GLY A 48 -6.40 -0.84 14.24
N ILE A 49 -5.54 -1.06 13.24
CA ILE A 49 -4.07 -1.01 13.36
C ILE A 49 -3.61 0.44 13.39
N GLN A 50 -2.64 0.79 14.25
CA GLN A 50 -2.09 2.15 14.27
C GLN A 50 -1.15 2.38 13.09
N PHE A 51 -1.05 3.63 12.61
CA PHE A 51 -0.18 3.97 11.48
C PHE A 51 1.28 3.55 11.69
N LYS A 52 1.81 3.73 12.90
CA LYS A 52 3.17 3.31 13.29
C LYS A 52 3.45 1.81 13.12
N GLU A 53 2.40 0.99 13.06
CA GLU A 53 2.51 -0.46 12.90
C GLU A 53 2.35 -0.87 11.42
N MET A 54 2.08 0.09 10.53
CA MET A 54 1.92 -0.16 9.10
C MET A 54 3.23 0.01 8.35
N LEU A 55 3.45 -0.88 7.39
CA LEU A 55 4.54 -0.84 6.41
C LEU A 55 3.93 -0.64 5.02
N PHE A 56 4.47 0.31 4.25
CA PHE A 56 3.94 0.73 2.95
C PHE A 56 5.02 0.75 1.88
N PHE A 57 4.69 0.27 0.68
CA PHE A 57 5.57 0.29 -0.49
C PHE A 57 4.85 0.99 -1.64
N ASP A 58 5.51 1.95 -2.28
CA ASP A 58 4.97 2.72 -3.42
C ASP A 58 6.14 3.27 -4.24
N ASP A 59 5.96 3.42 -5.55
CA ASP A 59 6.96 3.97 -6.47
C ASP A 59 6.84 5.49 -6.67
N GLU A 60 5.74 6.11 -6.22
CA GLU A 60 5.55 7.56 -6.31
C GLU A 60 6.02 8.26 -5.02
N GLU A 61 7.11 9.02 -5.12
CA GLU A 61 7.71 9.75 -3.98
C GLU A 61 6.70 10.61 -3.20
N ARG A 62 5.73 11.22 -3.90
CA ARG A 62 4.67 12.02 -3.28
C ARG A 62 3.84 11.18 -2.29
N ASN A 63 3.47 9.96 -2.68
CA ASN A 63 2.71 9.06 -1.83
C ASN A 63 3.52 8.65 -0.59
N ILE A 64 4.84 8.44 -0.74
CA ILE A 64 5.74 8.12 0.37
C ILE A 64 5.81 9.28 1.36
N ILE A 65 5.98 10.51 0.89
CA ILE A 65 6.03 11.71 1.75
C ILE A 65 4.71 11.89 2.49
N ASP A 66 3.58 11.81 1.80
CA ASP A 66 2.26 12.03 2.40
C ASP A 66 1.93 10.99 3.46
N VAL A 67 2.22 9.71 3.19
CA VAL A 67 1.91 8.60 4.10
C VAL A 67 2.91 8.54 5.27
N SER A 68 4.19 8.86 5.05
CA SER A 68 5.19 8.93 6.13
C SER A 68 4.80 9.95 7.22
N ARG A 69 4.16 11.06 6.84
CA ARG A 69 3.67 12.08 7.79
C ARG A 69 2.61 11.56 8.76
N LEU A 70 1.92 10.47 8.43
CA LEU A 70 0.97 9.80 9.32
C LEU A 70 1.66 8.91 10.36
N GLY A 71 2.98 8.71 10.25
CA GLY A 71 3.77 7.80 11.08
C GLY A 71 3.89 6.39 10.52
N VAL A 72 3.46 6.14 9.28
CA VAL A 72 3.64 4.86 8.58
C VAL A 72 5.08 4.74 8.10
N THR A 73 5.68 3.55 8.22
CA THR A 73 6.97 3.27 7.59
C THR A 73 6.75 3.09 6.09
N ALA A 74 7.07 4.11 5.29
CA ALA A 74 6.88 4.09 3.85
C ALA A 74 8.21 3.93 3.10
N ILE A 75 8.26 2.97 2.18
CA ILE A 75 9.45 2.58 1.42
C ILE A 75 9.22 2.91 -0.05
N LEU A 76 10.01 3.84 -0.57
CA LEU A 76 10.05 4.13 -2.00
C LEU A 76 10.66 2.94 -2.74
N VAL A 77 9.93 2.36 -3.69
CA VAL A 77 10.43 1.28 -4.55
C VAL A 77 10.79 1.81 -5.93
N ASN A 78 11.71 1.13 -6.61
CA ASN A 78 12.07 1.48 -7.98
C ASN A 78 10.92 1.06 -8.92
N PRO A 79 10.38 1.96 -9.77
CA PRO A 79 9.26 1.65 -10.65
C PRO A 79 9.57 0.57 -11.69
N GLU A 80 10.85 0.37 -12.07
CA GLU A 80 11.27 -0.65 -13.03
C GLU A 80 11.26 -2.06 -12.42
N THR A 81 11.51 -2.20 -11.11
CA THR A 81 11.63 -3.50 -10.44
C THR A 81 10.50 -3.80 -9.46
N GLY A 82 9.79 -2.78 -8.99
CA GLY A 82 8.67 -2.89 -8.07
C GLY A 82 9.03 -3.48 -6.70
N VAL A 83 8.06 -4.17 -6.10
CA VAL A 83 8.24 -4.88 -4.83
C VAL A 83 9.01 -6.18 -5.07
N THR A 84 10.07 -6.40 -4.30
CA THR A 84 10.93 -7.57 -4.42
C THR A 84 11.07 -8.25 -3.07
N MET A 85 11.37 -9.55 -3.05
CA MET A 85 11.60 -10.27 -1.79
C MET A 85 12.69 -9.61 -0.93
N LYS A 86 13.72 -9.04 -1.57
CA LYS A 86 14.79 -8.32 -0.88
C LYS A 86 14.26 -7.09 -0.15
N ASN A 87 13.54 -6.19 -0.84
CA ASN A 87 13.06 -4.96 -0.21
C ASN A 87 11.99 -5.22 0.86
N VAL A 88 11.18 -6.27 0.71
CA VAL A 88 10.23 -6.70 1.74
C VAL A 88 10.97 -7.20 2.98
N THR A 89 11.96 -8.07 2.81
CA THR A 89 12.74 -8.62 3.94
C THR A 89 13.52 -7.52 4.67
N ASP A 90 14.21 -6.66 3.92
CA ASP A 90 14.98 -5.54 4.46
C ASP A 90 14.10 -4.55 5.25
N ALA A 91 12.88 -4.32 4.77
CA ALA A 91 11.94 -3.42 5.41
C ALA A 91 11.32 -4.03 6.68
N LEU A 92 10.99 -5.31 6.67
CA LEU A 92 10.51 -6.04 7.85
C LEU A 92 11.56 -6.02 8.97
N ALA A 93 12.83 -6.27 8.65
CA ALA A 93 13.92 -6.25 9.63
C ALA A 93 14.18 -4.87 10.25
N LYS A 94 13.70 -3.78 9.64
CA LYS A 94 13.82 -2.39 10.15
C LYS A 94 12.57 -1.90 10.88
N HIS A 95 11.46 -2.62 10.75
CA HIS A 95 10.14 -2.23 11.28
C HIS A 95 9.78 -2.98 12.57
N GLU A 96 10.70 -3.79 13.10
CA GLU A 96 10.67 -4.36 14.46
C GLU A 96 11.22 -3.36 15.50
#